data_AF-A0A2T2VRZ1-F1
#
_entry.id   AF-A0A2T2VRZ1-F1
#
_cell.length_a   1.000
_cell.length_b   1.000
_cell.length_c   1.000
_cell.angle_alpha   90.00
_cell.angle_beta   90.00
_cell.angle_gamma   90.00
#
_symmetry.space_group_name_H-M   'P 1'
#
loop_
_entity.id
_entity.type
_entity.pdbx_description
1 polymer ?
#
loop_
_entity_poly.entity_id
_entity_poly.type
_entity_poly.pdbx_seq_one_letter_code
_entity_poly.pdbx_strand_id
1 'polypeptide(L)'
;GRDNILKHYVAICEAVEGDVSAEVIATDIEGMIREGEELASLHPQIVVKIPMIEDGIKALKYFSDQGIRTNCTLIFSAGQALLAAKAGASYVSPFIGRLDDISTDGLNLIQEIRDIYDNYDFGTEILAASIRHTMHIIDCAKIGADVMTGPLSSIKGLMKHPLTDSGLAQFLADHQKGN
;
A
#
# COMPACT_ATOMS: atom_id res chain seq x y z
N GLY A 1 2.59 -20.51 15.40
CA GLY A 1 1.41 -20.04 16.14
C GLY A 1 1.36 -18.52 16.15
N ARG A 2 0.40 -17.91 16.84
CA ARG A 2 0.20 -16.45 16.96
C ARG A 2 1.50 -15.71 17.30
N ASP A 3 2.24 -16.17 18.30
CA ASP A 3 3.49 -15.54 18.74
C ASP A 3 4.56 -15.44 17.64
N ASN A 4 4.61 -16.41 16.73
CA ASN A 4 5.55 -16.37 15.61
C ASN A 4 5.18 -15.27 14.61
N ILE A 5 3.89 -14.99 14.43
CA ILE A 5 3.41 -13.91 13.57
C ILE A 5 3.79 -12.56 14.18
N LEU A 6 3.55 -12.38 15.48
CA LEU A 6 3.92 -11.13 16.18
C LEU A 6 5.44 -10.89 16.15
N LYS A 7 6.24 -11.92 16.44
CA LYS A 7 7.70 -11.85 16.31
C LYS A 7 8.16 -11.55 14.88
N HIS A 8 7.44 -12.07 13.89
CA HIS A 8 7.76 -11.79 12.49
C HIS A 8 7.52 -10.33 12.13
N TYR A 9 6.43 -9.71 12.60
CA TYR A 9 6.20 -8.28 12.39
C TYR A 9 7.31 -7.41 12.99
N VAL A 10 7.73 -7.71 14.22
CA VAL A 10 8.85 -7.00 14.87
C VAL A 10 10.13 -7.18 14.07
N ALA A 11 10.45 -8.40 13.65
CA ALA A 11 11.64 -8.67 12.83
C ALA A 11 11.63 -7.93 11.48
N ILE A 12 10.46 -7.73 10.87
CA ILE A 12 10.33 -6.90 9.66
C ILE A 12 10.63 -5.44 10.01
N CYS A 13 10.02 -4.91 11.08
CA CYS A 13 10.25 -3.53 11.51
C CYS A 13 11.74 -3.27 11.79
N GLU A 14 12.43 -4.18 12.46
CA GLU A 14 13.87 -4.08 12.73
C GLU A 14 14.73 -4.15 11.45
N ALA A 15 14.21 -4.72 10.37
CA ALA A 15 14.93 -4.91 9.11
C ALA A 15 14.71 -3.79 8.08
N VAL A 16 13.69 -2.95 8.25
CA VAL A 16 13.32 -1.91 7.28
C VAL A 16 13.14 -0.55 7.94
N GLU A 17 13.41 0.50 7.18
CA GLU A 17 12.96 1.86 7.54
C GLU A 17 11.56 2.08 6.94
N GLY A 18 10.69 2.81 7.65
CA GLY A 18 9.33 3.12 7.20
C GLY A 18 8.25 2.16 7.68
N ASP A 19 7.06 2.27 7.11
CA ASP A 19 5.85 1.69 7.71
C ASP A 19 5.60 0.22 7.37
N VAL A 20 5.11 -0.52 8.37
CA VAL A 20 4.78 -1.94 8.27
C VAL A 20 3.30 -2.13 8.57
N SER A 21 2.50 -2.43 7.54
CA SER A 21 1.08 -2.72 7.73
C SER A 21 0.86 -4.13 8.31
N ALA A 22 0.23 -4.22 9.48
CA ALA A 22 -0.15 -5.48 10.14
C ALA A 22 -1.67 -5.59 10.26
N GLU A 23 -2.26 -6.73 9.93
CA GLU A 23 -3.70 -6.89 9.71
C GLU A 23 -4.42 -7.54 10.88
N VAL A 24 -5.58 -6.97 11.25
CA VAL A 24 -6.53 -7.57 12.19
C VAL A 24 -7.27 -8.71 11.50
N ILE A 25 -7.68 -9.71 12.28
CA ILE A 25 -8.46 -10.87 11.78
C ILE A 25 -9.93 -10.74 12.17
N ALA A 26 -10.22 -10.08 13.29
CA ALA A 26 -11.58 -9.82 13.73
C ALA A 26 -12.38 -9.00 12.71
N THR A 27 -13.70 -9.22 12.69
CA THR A 27 -14.65 -8.53 11.80
C THR A 27 -15.66 -7.69 12.56
N ASP A 28 -15.69 -7.78 13.88
CA ASP A 28 -16.48 -6.94 14.78
C ASP A 28 -15.61 -5.82 15.39
N ILE A 29 -16.25 -4.71 15.77
CA ILE A 29 -15.55 -3.54 16.30
C ILE A 29 -14.70 -3.84 17.55
N GLU A 30 -15.21 -4.62 18.50
CA GLU A 30 -14.52 -4.91 19.77
C GLU A 30 -13.26 -5.75 19.53
N GLY A 31 -13.37 -6.76 18.66
CA GLY A 31 -12.25 -7.57 18.23
C GLY A 31 -11.20 -6.77 17.45
N MET A 32 -11.62 -5.91 16.52
CA MET A 32 -10.70 -5.08 15.74
C MET A 32 -9.94 -4.08 16.61
N ILE A 33 -10.60 -3.45 17.58
CA ILE A 33 -9.96 -2.54 18.54
C ILE A 33 -8.89 -3.31 19.34
N ARG A 34 -9.27 -4.42 19.97
CA ARG A 34 -8.36 -5.22 20.78
C ARG A 34 -7.13 -5.70 20.00
N GLU A 35 -7.34 -6.26 18.81
CA GLU A 35 -6.26 -6.75 17.97
C GLU A 35 -5.39 -5.62 17.43
N GLY A 36 -6.01 -4.50 17.03
CA GLY A 36 -5.27 -3.35 16.50
C GLY A 36 -4.42 -2.64 17.55
N GLU A 37 -4.89 -2.50 18.79
CA GLU A 37 -4.09 -1.96 19.90
C GLU A 37 -2.89 -2.85 20.22
N GLU A 38 -3.09 -4.18 20.24
CA GLU A 38 -2.00 -5.14 20.42
C GLU A 38 -0.95 -5.00 19.32
N LEU A 39 -1.38 -4.94 18.05
CA LEU A 39 -0.48 -4.76 16.91
C LEU A 39 0.27 -3.42 16.99
N ALA A 40 -0.42 -2.32 17.26
CA ALA A 40 0.18 -0.99 17.37
C ALA A 40 1.22 -0.91 18.51
N SER A 41 1.04 -1.68 19.59
CA SER A 41 1.97 -1.73 20.72
C SER A 41 3.30 -2.43 20.40
N LEU A 42 3.39 -3.19 19.31
CA LEU A 42 4.58 -4.00 18.98
C LEU A 42 5.76 -3.13 18.56
N HIS A 43 5.52 -2.11 17.74
CA HIS A 43 6.57 -1.26 17.19
C HIS A 43 5.98 0.05 16.62
N PRO A 44 6.65 1.22 16.74
CA PRO A 44 6.15 2.51 16.22
C PRO A 44 5.95 2.55 14.69
N GLN A 45 6.61 1.66 13.94
CA GLN A 45 6.43 1.52 12.49
C GLN A 45 5.12 0.79 12.11
N ILE A 46 4.42 0.17 13.06
CA ILE A 46 3.20 -0.58 12.76
C ILE A 46 2.09 0.39 12.36
N VAL A 47 1.44 0.05 11.25
CA VAL A 47 0.19 0.65 10.78
C VAL A 47 -0.88 -0.43 10.81
N VAL A 48 -1.95 -0.22 11.56
CA VAL A 48 -2.99 -1.24 11.75
C VAL A 48 -3.85 -1.31 10.49
N LYS A 49 -3.87 -2.46 9.84
CA LYS A 49 -4.60 -2.69 8.60
C LYS A 49 -6.01 -3.19 8.92
N ILE A 50 -7.01 -2.44 8.46
CA ILE A 50 -8.43 -2.61 8.78
C ILE A 50 -9.22 -2.83 7.47
N PRO A 51 -10.08 -3.85 7.37
CA PRO A 51 -10.87 -4.07 6.16
C PRO A 51 -11.96 -3.00 5.99
N MET A 52 -12.28 -2.68 4.74
CA MET A 52 -13.43 -1.83 4.37
C MET A 52 -14.76 -2.56 4.63
N ILE A 53 -15.24 -2.48 5.87
CA ILE A 53 -16.56 -2.92 6.33
C ILE A 53 -17.11 -1.90 7.33
N GLU A 54 -18.40 -1.97 7.67
CA GLU A 54 -19.04 -0.99 8.57
C GLU A 54 -18.31 -0.85 9.92
N ASP A 55 -18.04 -1.97 10.60
CA ASP A 55 -17.30 -1.95 11.86
C ASP A 55 -15.83 -1.56 11.67
N GLY A 56 -15.28 -1.77 10.48
CA GLY A 56 -13.95 -1.31 10.10
C GLY A 56 -13.88 0.21 10.04
N ILE A 57 -14.90 0.87 9.47
CA ILE A 57 -15.02 2.34 9.48
C ILE A 57 -15.09 2.88 10.91
N LYS A 58 -15.85 2.23 11.80
CA LYS A 58 -15.93 2.61 13.21
C LYS A 58 -14.57 2.43 13.91
N ALA A 59 -13.87 1.34 13.62
CA ALA A 59 -12.53 1.08 14.14
C ALA A 59 -11.50 2.10 13.63
N LEU A 60 -11.54 2.49 12.35
CA LEU A 60 -10.69 3.57 11.80
C LEU A 60 -10.87 4.86 12.59
N LYS A 61 -12.12 5.25 12.86
CA LYS A 61 -12.42 6.46 13.65
C LYS A 61 -11.87 6.37 15.06
N TYR A 62 -12.06 5.22 15.71
CA TYR A 62 -11.51 4.96 17.03
C TYR A 62 -9.98 5.12 17.05
N PHE A 63 -9.27 4.45 16.15
CA PHE A 63 -7.81 4.50 16.10
C PHE A 63 -7.28 5.89 15.76
N SER A 64 -7.94 6.60 14.85
CA SER A 64 -7.59 7.99 14.52
C SER A 64 -7.66 8.90 15.75
N ASP A 65 -8.71 8.76 16.57
CA ASP A 65 -8.87 9.52 17.82
C ASP A 65 -7.78 9.21 18.86
N GLN A 66 -7.20 8.01 18.81
CA GLN A 66 -6.07 7.61 19.67
C GLN A 66 -4.69 7.94 19.06
N GLY A 67 -4.65 8.53 17.86
CA GLY A 67 -3.40 8.77 17.13
C GLY A 67 -2.72 7.50 16.63
N ILE A 68 -3.44 6.38 16.53
CA ILE A 68 -2.95 5.12 15.99
C ILE A 68 -3.15 5.13 14.48
N ARG A 69 -2.05 4.92 13.74
CA ARG A 69 -2.06 4.94 12.28
C ARG A 69 -2.74 3.71 11.71
N THR A 70 -3.53 3.91 10.68
CA THR A 70 -4.34 2.85 10.07
C THR A 70 -4.23 2.81 8.55
N ASN A 71 -4.36 1.60 7.99
CA ASN A 71 -4.44 1.36 6.56
C ASN A 71 -5.75 0.64 6.23
N CYS A 72 -6.68 1.35 5.58
CA CYS A 72 -7.93 0.72 5.16
C CYS A 72 -7.74 -0.11 3.89
N THR A 73 -7.96 -1.41 3.97
CA THR A 73 -7.73 -2.38 2.88
C THR A 73 -9.03 -2.85 2.23
N LEU A 74 -8.92 -3.57 1.11
CA LEU A 74 -10.05 -4.07 0.32
C LEU A 74 -10.92 -2.93 -0.23
N ILE A 75 -10.29 -1.84 -0.67
CA ILE A 75 -10.94 -0.74 -1.37
C ILE A 75 -11.07 -1.09 -2.87
N PHE A 76 -12.27 -0.97 -3.40
CA PHE A 76 -12.62 -1.26 -4.79
C PHE A 76 -13.47 -0.14 -5.44
N SER A 77 -13.76 0.94 -4.71
CA SER A 77 -14.46 2.12 -5.25
C SER A 77 -14.03 3.42 -4.59
N ALA A 78 -14.20 4.53 -5.30
CA ALA A 78 -13.92 5.87 -4.78
C ALA A 78 -14.77 6.22 -3.55
N GLY A 79 -16.02 5.75 -3.50
CA GLY A 79 -16.90 5.96 -2.34
C GLY A 79 -16.39 5.28 -1.08
N GLN A 80 -15.81 4.08 -1.20
CA GLN A 80 -15.14 3.40 -0.09
C GLN A 80 -13.91 4.19 0.39
N ALA A 81 -13.05 4.64 -0.54
CA ALA A 81 -11.88 5.44 -0.21
C ALA A 81 -12.24 6.76 0.50
N LEU A 82 -13.31 7.43 0.05
CA LEU A 82 -13.84 8.65 0.66
C LEU A 82 -14.29 8.41 2.11
N LEU A 83 -15.01 7.31 2.36
CA LEU A 83 -15.45 6.95 3.71
C LEU A 83 -14.27 6.68 4.64
N ALA A 84 -13.26 5.94 4.17
CA ALA A 84 -12.07 5.64 4.95
C ALA A 84 -11.27 6.91 5.31
N ALA A 85 -11.07 7.83 4.36
CA ALA A 85 -10.42 9.12 4.63
C ALA A 85 -11.21 9.95 5.65
N LYS A 86 -12.54 10.03 5.51
CA LYS A 86 -13.40 10.74 6.48
C LYS A 86 -13.39 10.11 7.87
N ALA A 87 -13.12 8.81 7.97
CA ALA A 87 -12.94 8.11 9.24
C ALA A 87 -11.54 8.32 9.85
N GLY A 88 -10.63 9.01 9.15
CA GLY A 88 -9.30 9.33 9.65
C GLY A 88 -8.24 8.26 9.36
N ALA A 89 -8.43 7.46 8.31
CA ALA A 89 -7.41 6.52 7.86
C ALA A 89 -6.11 7.24 7.48
N SER A 90 -4.96 6.68 7.86
CA SER A 90 -3.65 7.20 7.41
C SER A 90 -3.39 6.79 5.95
N TYR A 91 -3.76 5.56 5.60
CA TYR A 91 -3.67 5.01 4.24
C TYR A 91 -4.99 4.42 3.79
N VAL A 92 -5.22 4.46 2.47
CA VAL A 92 -6.19 3.59 1.80
C VAL A 92 -5.49 2.70 0.78
N SER A 93 -5.87 1.42 0.73
CA SER A 93 -5.31 0.44 -0.20
C SER A 93 -6.35 0.00 -1.24
N PRO A 94 -6.48 0.70 -2.38
CA PRO A 94 -7.22 0.23 -3.56
C PRO A 94 -6.55 -0.95 -4.27
N PHE A 95 -7.30 -2.00 -4.58
CA PHE A 95 -6.78 -3.27 -5.13
C PHE A 95 -6.93 -3.33 -6.65
N ILE A 96 -6.05 -2.64 -7.37
CA ILE A 96 -6.20 -2.42 -8.81
C ILE A 96 -6.09 -3.71 -9.63
N GLY A 97 -5.12 -4.57 -9.32
CA GLY A 97 -4.94 -5.82 -10.06
C GLY A 97 -6.09 -6.81 -9.92
N ARG A 98 -6.90 -6.71 -8.87
CA ARG A 98 -8.12 -7.52 -8.73
C ARG A 98 -9.29 -6.95 -9.54
N LEU A 99 -9.31 -5.64 -9.79
CA LEU A 99 -10.26 -5.03 -10.71
C LEU A 99 -9.92 -5.45 -12.15
N ASP A 100 -8.63 -5.44 -12.52
CA ASP A 100 -8.20 -5.86 -13.84
C ASP A 100 -8.59 -7.33 -14.12
N ASP A 101 -8.47 -8.20 -13.10
CA ASP A 101 -8.86 -9.62 -13.19
C ASP A 101 -10.36 -9.81 -13.53
N ILE A 102 -11.21 -8.81 -13.28
CA ILE A 102 -12.64 -8.81 -13.62
C ILE A 102 -12.99 -7.81 -14.74
N SER A 103 -12.03 -7.48 -15.60
CA SER A 103 -12.19 -6.58 -16.76
C SER A 103 -12.63 -5.16 -16.40
N THR A 104 -12.23 -4.67 -15.22
CA THR A 104 -12.42 -3.28 -14.80
C THR A 104 -11.05 -2.61 -14.71
N ASP A 105 -10.88 -1.43 -15.32
CA ASP A 105 -9.61 -0.70 -15.26
C ASP A 105 -9.33 -0.23 -13.83
N GLY A 106 -8.37 -0.89 -13.17
CA GLY A 106 -7.98 -0.56 -11.81
C GLY A 106 -7.23 0.77 -11.69
N LEU A 107 -6.59 1.28 -12.75
CA LEU A 107 -5.88 2.56 -12.72
C LEU A 107 -6.87 3.73 -12.68
N ASN A 108 -8.02 3.60 -13.32
CA ASN A 108 -9.09 4.61 -13.24
C ASN A 108 -9.52 4.86 -11.78
N LEU A 109 -9.57 3.80 -10.95
CA LEU A 109 -9.87 3.96 -9.52
C LEU A 109 -8.81 4.81 -8.79
N ILE A 110 -7.53 4.66 -9.11
CA ILE A 110 -6.46 5.48 -8.50
C ILE A 110 -6.65 6.94 -8.88
N GLN A 111 -6.96 7.23 -10.15
CA GLN A 111 -7.21 8.59 -10.63
C GLN A 111 -8.41 9.22 -9.92
N GLU A 112 -9.53 8.50 -9.81
CA GLU A 112 -10.72 8.99 -9.12
C GLU A 112 -10.44 9.31 -7.65
N ILE A 113 -9.69 8.45 -6.95
CA ILE A 113 -9.33 8.69 -5.55
C ILE A 113 -8.40 9.90 -5.44
N ARG A 114 -7.39 10.02 -6.31
CA ARG A 114 -6.46 11.17 -6.33
C ARG A 114 -7.21 12.48 -6.51
N ASP A 115 -8.09 12.55 -7.51
CA ASP A 115 -8.88 13.75 -7.79
C ASP A 115 -9.75 14.14 -6.58
N ILE A 116 -10.41 13.16 -5.95
CA ILE A 116 -11.22 13.40 -4.75
C ILE A 116 -10.34 13.88 -3.59
N TYR A 117 -9.18 13.26 -3.38
CA TYR A 117 -8.31 13.60 -2.26
C TYR A 117 -7.72 15.00 -2.41
N ASP A 118 -7.36 15.40 -3.62
CA ASP A 118 -6.90 16.75 -3.94
C ASP A 118 -8.02 17.79 -3.77
N ASN A 119 -9.25 17.47 -4.18
CA ASN A 119 -10.39 18.38 -4.07
C ASN A 119 -10.76 18.72 -2.62
N TYR A 120 -10.54 17.78 -1.69
CA TYR A 120 -10.89 17.94 -0.26
C TYR A 120 -9.67 18.16 0.64
N ASP A 121 -8.46 18.21 0.09
CA ASP A 121 -7.20 18.32 0.83
C ASP A 121 -7.06 17.23 1.91
N PHE A 122 -7.36 15.97 1.54
CA PHE A 122 -7.19 14.85 2.47
C PHE A 122 -5.71 14.55 2.69
N GLY A 123 -5.29 14.45 3.95
CA GLY A 123 -3.97 13.95 4.35
C GLY A 123 -3.83 12.43 4.33
N THR A 124 -4.89 11.70 3.96
CA THR A 124 -4.85 10.24 3.78
C THR A 124 -4.05 9.89 2.53
N GLU A 125 -3.08 8.99 2.66
CA GLU A 125 -2.22 8.58 1.54
C GLU A 125 -2.84 7.42 0.74
N ILE A 126 -2.76 7.51 -0.58
CA ILE A 126 -3.20 6.49 -1.53
C ILE A 126 -2.09 5.46 -1.68
N LEU A 127 -2.31 4.28 -1.13
CA LEU A 127 -1.41 3.13 -1.23
C LEU A 127 -1.92 2.19 -2.34
N ALA A 128 -1.46 2.40 -3.58
CA ALA A 128 -1.81 1.55 -4.72
C ALA A 128 -1.40 0.08 -4.44
N ALA A 129 -2.39 -0.79 -4.26
CA ALA A 129 -2.20 -2.17 -3.86
C ALA A 129 -2.63 -3.15 -4.95
N SER A 130 -2.29 -4.43 -4.77
CA SER A 130 -2.52 -5.48 -5.78
C SER A 130 -1.81 -5.19 -7.12
N ILE A 131 -0.62 -4.59 -7.07
CA ILE A 131 0.25 -4.39 -8.24
C ILE A 131 0.60 -5.75 -8.87
N ARG A 132 0.43 -5.88 -10.20
CA ARG A 132 0.69 -7.12 -10.95
C ARG A 132 1.95 -7.04 -11.81
N HIS A 133 2.24 -5.88 -12.38
CA HIS A 133 3.34 -5.69 -13.33
C HIS A 133 3.94 -4.30 -13.26
N THR A 134 5.11 -4.14 -13.88
CA THR A 134 5.89 -2.89 -13.94
C THR A 134 5.06 -1.68 -14.34
N MET A 135 4.14 -1.83 -15.30
CA MET A 135 3.34 -0.71 -15.77
C MET A 135 2.35 -0.16 -14.73
N HIS A 136 1.82 -0.97 -13.81
CA HIS A 136 1.02 -0.43 -12.71
C HIS A 136 1.83 0.54 -11.85
N ILE A 137 3.10 0.21 -11.59
CA ILE A 137 3.96 1.08 -10.77
C ILE A 137 4.15 2.42 -11.47
N ILE A 138 4.48 2.40 -12.76
CA ILE A 138 4.70 3.60 -13.55
C ILE A 138 3.43 4.44 -13.66
N ASP A 139 2.28 3.82 -13.94
CA ASP A 139 1.05 4.56 -14.17
C ASP A 139 0.44 5.08 -12.85
N CYS A 140 0.54 4.34 -11.74
CA CYS A 140 0.21 4.88 -10.41
C CYS A 140 1.10 6.08 -10.05
N ALA A 141 2.39 6.04 -10.37
CA ALA A 141 3.30 7.16 -10.13
C ALA A 141 2.96 8.39 -11.00
N LYS A 142 2.52 8.20 -12.25
CA LYS A 142 2.05 9.30 -13.11
C LYS A 142 0.76 9.93 -12.62
N ILE A 143 -0.17 9.13 -12.11
CA ILE A 143 -1.44 9.60 -11.56
C ILE A 143 -1.20 10.39 -10.27
N GLY A 144 -0.21 9.99 -9.46
CA GLY A 144 0.09 10.63 -8.18
C GLY A 144 -0.40 9.83 -6.97
N ALA A 145 -0.38 8.49 -7.04
CA ALA A 145 -0.49 7.67 -5.85
C ALA A 145 0.71 7.93 -4.93
N ASP A 146 0.45 8.10 -3.63
CA ASP A 146 1.48 8.46 -2.65
C ASP A 146 2.42 7.28 -2.36
N VAL A 147 1.88 6.06 -2.34
CA VAL A 147 2.62 4.82 -2.08
C VAL A 147 2.17 3.72 -3.04
N MET A 148 3.04 2.76 -3.35
CA MET A 148 2.67 1.50 -3.97
C MET A 148 3.10 0.31 -3.10
N THR A 149 2.32 -0.78 -3.11
CA THR A 149 2.76 -2.08 -2.58
C THR A 149 2.57 -3.18 -3.61
N GLY A 150 3.61 -3.99 -3.80
CA GLY A 150 3.67 -4.98 -4.88
C GLY A 150 4.78 -5.99 -4.71
N PRO A 151 4.78 -7.06 -5.52
CA PRO A 151 5.78 -8.10 -5.43
C PRO A 151 7.15 -7.60 -5.93
N LEU A 152 8.22 -8.20 -5.38
CA LEU A 152 9.61 -7.89 -5.75
C LEU A 152 9.87 -8.04 -7.25
N SER A 153 9.16 -8.93 -7.94
CA SER A 153 9.27 -9.15 -9.39
C SER A 153 8.87 -7.92 -10.20
N SER A 154 7.77 -7.24 -9.85
CA SER A 154 7.32 -6.02 -10.53
C SER A 154 8.32 -4.88 -10.32
N ILE A 155 8.87 -4.75 -9.11
CA ILE A 155 9.90 -3.74 -8.78
C ILE A 155 11.19 -4.01 -9.56
N LYS A 156 11.71 -5.25 -9.52
CA LYS A 156 12.91 -5.63 -10.29
C LYS A 156 12.71 -5.51 -11.80
N GLY A 157 11.46 -5.57 -12.27
CA GLY A 157 11.11 -5.32 -13.66
C GLY A 157 11.42 -3.89 -14.12
N LEU A 158 11.35 -2.89 -13.24
CA LEU A 158 11.65 -1.48 -13.56
C LEU A 158 13.11 -1.26 -13.99
N MET A 159 14.04 -2.09 -13.50
CA MET A 159 15.47 -1.97 -13.82
C MET A 159 15.85 -2.55 -15.18
N LYS A 160 14.92 -3.25 -15.86
CA LYS A 160 15.22 -3.99 -17.10
C LYS A 160 14.85 -3.17 -18.33
N HIS A 161 15.83 -2.91 -19.20
CA HIS A 161 15.58 -2.32 -20.51
C HIS A 161 16.63 -2.79 -21.53
N PRO A 162 16.22 -3.30 -22.71
CA PRO A 162 17.16 -3.91 -23.67
C PRO A 162 18.23 -2.94 -24.19
N LEU A 163 17.91 -1.63 -24.27
CA LEU A 163 18.90 -0.62 -24.65
C LEU A 163 19.91 -0.32 -23.54
N THR A 164 19.56 -0.54 -22.28
CA THR A 164 20.51 -0.42 -21.17
C THR A 164 21.53 -1.55 -21.28
N ASP A 165 21.06 -2.78 -21.52
CA ASP A 165 21.92 -3.95 -21.66
C ASP A 165 22.84 -3.82 -22.88
N SER A 166 22.30 -3.43 -24.04
CA SER A 166 23.09 -3.26 -25.27
C SER A 166 24.07 -2.09 -25.17
N GLY A 167 23.67 -0.97 -24.56
CA GLY A 167 24.53 0.18 -24.32
C GLY A 167 25.70 -0.15 -23.41
N LEU A 168 25.45 -0.85 -22.30
CA LEU A 168 26.51 -1.28 -21.38
C LEU A 168 27.49 -2.25 -22.06
N ALA A 169 26.98 -3.21 -22.85
CA ALA A 169 27.82 -4.13 -23.60
C ALA A 169 28.74 -3.39 -24.59
N GLN A 170 28.21 -2.38 -25.28
CA GLN A 170 28.99 -1.55 -26.21
C GLN A 170 30.08 -0.75 -25.48
N PHE A 171 29.75 -0.11 -24.36
CA PHE A 171 30.73 0.63 -23.56
C PHE A 171 31.90 -0.24 -23.10
N LEU A 172 31.61 -1.46 -22.65
CA LEU A 172 32.64 -2.42 -22.23
C LEU A 172 33.52 -2.88 -23.40
N ALA A 173 32.92 -3.10 -24.57
CA ALA A 173 33.65 -3.51 -25.77
C ALA A 173 34.59 -2.39 -26.29
N ASP A 174 34.15 -1.14 -26.24
CA ASP A 174 34.96 -0.01 -26.68
C ASP A 174 36.11 0.29 -25.71
N HIS A 175 35.88 0.14 -24.40
CA HIS A 175 36.94 0.29 -23.39
C HIS A 175 38.06 -0.74 -23.57
N GLN A 176 37.73 -1.97 -23.96
CA GLN A 176 38.72 -3.03 -24.24
C GLN A 176 39.54 -2.79 -25.51
N LYS A 177 39.06 -1.97 -26.46
CA LYS A 177 39.79 -1.63 -27.69
C LYS A 177 40.68 -0.41 -27.54
N GLY A 178 40.37 0.48 -26.58
CA GLY A 178 41.07 1.74 -26.35
C GLY A 178 42.23 1.67 -25.34
N ASN A 179 42.42 0.52 -24.69
CA ASN A 179 43.59 0.17 -23.86
C ASN A 179 44.36 -0.97 -24.52
#